data_AF-A0A812MJF2-F1
#
_entry.id   AF-A0A812MJF2-F1
#
_cell.length_a   1.000
_cell.length_b   1.000
_cell.length_c   1.000
_cell.angle_alpha   90.00
_cell.angle_beta   90.00
_cell.angle_gamma   90.00
#
_symmetry.space_group_name_H-M   'P 1'
#
loop_
_entity.id
_entity.type
_entity.pdbx_description
1 polymer ?
#
loop_
_entity_poly.entity_id
_entity_poly.type
_entity_poly.pdbx_seq_one_letter_code
_entity_poly.pdbx_strand_id
1 'polypeptide(L)'
;APVDELASEIKEAFVSNWGVLAEGQGNLRLLYWSPAIHLGVVRCATHLASQLRASLTMMTLLGGVPVQVSVHLLTGEVQNALRCGRELLCRWQRAALERAGPAEQAAVRQGFETELRLLSEVKSSHVAAFGRVGE
;
A
#
# COMPACT_ATOMS: atom_id res chain seq x y z
N ALA A 1 10.58 -4.04 -11.86
CA ALA A 1 10.19 -2.64 -11.66
C ALA A 1 8.68 -2.51 -11.48
N PRO A 2 8.14 -2.64 -10.25
CA PRO A 2 6.72 -2.33 -10.01
C PRO A 2 6.44 -1.41 -8.80
N VAL A 3 7.41 -1.24 -7.89
CA VAL A 3 7.23 -0.45 -6.65
C VAL A 3 7.43 1.04 -6.92
N ASP A 4 8.41 1.38 -7.76
CA ASP A 4 8.72 2.77 -8.13
C ASP A 4 7.63 3.39 -9.02
N GLU A 5 6.99 2.60 -9.88
CA GLU A 5 5.87 3.04 -10.72
C GLU A 5 4.61 3.31 -9.88
N LEU A 6 4.23 2.38 -8.99
CA LEU A 6 3.12 2.61 -8.06
C LEU A 6 3.37 3.83 -7.17
N ALA A 7 4.61 3.99 -6.69
CA ALA A 7 4.97 5.19 -5.95
C ALA A 7 4.75 6.44 -6.83
N SER A 8 5.26 6.48 -8.05
CA SER A 8 5.02 7.62 -8.95
C SER A 8 3.52 7.91 -9.12
N GLU A 9 2.70 6.90 -9.35
CA GLU A 9 1.27 7.07 -9.58
C GLU A 9 0.51 7.54 -8.33
N ILE A 10 0.80 6.99 -7.15
CA ILE A 10 0.22 7.47 -5.89
C ILE A 10 0.59 8.94 -5.65
N LYS A 11 1.83 9.31 -5.96
CA LYS A 11 2.32 10.68 -5.85
C LYS A 11 1.63 11.60 -6.86
N GLU A 12 1.52 11.18 -8.11
CA GLU A 12 0.83 11.93 -9.17
C GLU A 12 -0.64 12.16 -8.82
N ALA A 13 -1.34 11.13 -8.36
CA ALA A 13 -2.73 11.24 -7.91
C ALA A 13 -2.89 12.20 -6.72
N PHE A 14 -1.88 12.28 -5.84
CA PHE A 14 -1.91 13.25 -4.73
C PHE A 14 -1.69 14.68 -5.24
N VAL A 15 -0.66 14.87 -6.07
CA VAL A 15 -0.30 16.18 -6.65
C VAL A 15 -1.40 16.72 -7.57
N SER A 16 -2.05 15.87 -8.37
CA SER A 16 -3.13 16.29 -9.28
C SER A 16 -4.34 16.85 -8.53
N ASN A 17 -4.59 16.35 -7.32
CA ASN A 17 -5.74 16.72 -6.50
C ASN A 17 -5.45 17.91 -5.58
N TRP A 18 -4.21 18.07 -5.09
CA TRP A 18 -3.88 19.03 -4.02
C TRP A 18 -2.69 19.95 -4.32
N GLY A 19 -2.00 19.76 -5.45
CA GLY A 19 -0.84 20.55 -5.88
C GLY A 19 0.50 20.12 -5.25
N VAL A 20 1.59 20.57 -5.87
CA VAL A 20 2.99 20.18 -5.54
C VAL A 20 3.41 20.65 -4.14
N LEU A 21 2.86 21.77 -3.65
CA LEU A 21 3.18 22.31 -2.32
C LEU A 21 2.74 21.36 -1.18
N ALA A 22 1.61 20.67 -1.35
CA ALA A 22 1.14 19.69 -0.38
C ALA A 22 2.05 18.46 -0.34
N GLU A 23 2.63 18.06 -1.48
CA GLU A 23 3.56 16.93 -1.56
C GLU A 23 4.86 17.20 -0.78
N GLY A 24 5.45 18.39 -0.97
CA GLY A 24 6.69 18.79 -0.29
C GLY A 24 6.58 18.85 1.24
N GLN A 25 5.38 19.07 1.77
CA GLN A 25 5.10 19.08 3.21
C GLN A 25 4.74 17.68 3.76
N GLY A 26 4.41 16.74 2.87
CA GLY A 26 3.74 15.51 3.24
C GLY A 26 4.62 14.37 3.70
N ASN A 27 5.92 14.41 3.39
CA ASN A 27 6.85 13.28 3.60
C ASN A 27 6.16 11.94 3.28
N LEU A 28 5.46 11.91 2.14
CA LEU A 28 4.83 10.71 1.63
C LEU A 28 5.92 9.66 1.50
N ARG A 29 5.72 8.42 1.95
CA ARG A 29 6.62 7.28 1.70
C ARG A 29 5.86 5.98 1.50
N LEU A 30 6.13 5.27 0.40
CA LEU A 30 5.64 3.90 0.21
C LEU A 30 6.56 2.96 1.01
N LEU A 31 6.02 2.36 2.07
CA LEU A 31 6.77 1.46 2.96
C LEU A 31 6.70 0.00 2.50
N TYR A 32 5.61 -0.37 1.83
CA TYR A 32 5.36 -1.73 1.37
C TYR A 32 4.42 -1.70 0.18
N TRP A 33 4.67 -2.57 -0.79
CA TRP A 33 3.72 -2.92 -1.83
C TRP A 33 3.88 -4.39 -2.19
N SER A 34 2.76 -5.09 -2.27
CA SER A 34 2.70 -6.41 -2.85
C SER A 34 1.77 -6.43 -4.05
N PRO A 35 2.29 -6.69 -5.26
CA PRO A 35 1.46 -6.86 -6.44
C PRO A 35 0.69 -8.19 -6.43
N ALA A 36 1.11 -9.19 -5.66
CA ALA A 36 0.47 -10.50 -5.61
C ALA A 36 -0.90 -10.46 -4.90
N ILE A 37 -1.04 -9.58 -3.92
CA ILE A 37 -2.24 -9.43 -3.07
C ILE A 37 -2.80 -8.01 -3.08
N HIS A 38 -2.24 -7.12 -3.91
CA HIS A 38 -2.61 -5.71 -4.05
C HIS A 38 -2.70 -4.96 -2.71
N LEU A 39 -1.73 -5.19 -1.82
CA LEU A 39 -1.66 -4.55 -0.50
C LEU A 39 -0.49 -3.57 -0.45
N GLY A 40 -0.78 -2.34 -0.01
CA GLY A 40 0.23 -1.30 0.17
C GLY A 40 0.21 -0.70 1.57
N VAL A 41 1.37 -0.20 2.02
CA VAL A 41 1.49 0.62 3.23
C VAL A 41 2.14 1.94 2.85
N VAL A 42 1.42 3.04 3.04
CA VAL A 42 1.91 4.40 2.77
C VAL A 42 1.97 5.18 4.07
N ARG A 43 3.11 5.82 4.32
CA ARG A 43 3.30 6.78 5.41
C ARG A 43 3.15 8.19 4.86
N CYS A 44 2.53 9.06 5.65
CA CYS A 44 2.44 10.49 5.36
C CYS A 44 2.46 11.29 6.66
N ALA A 45 2.60 12.61 6.54
CA ALA A 45 2.38 13.54 7.63
C ALA A 45 0.90 13.51 8.06
N THR A 46 0.67 13.51 9.37
CA THR A 46 -0.68 13.35 9.96
C THR A 46 -1.71 14.34 9.41
N HIS A 47 -1.31 15.59 9.16
CA HIS A 47 -2.21 16.64 8.67
C HIS A 47 -2.67 16.41 7.22
N LEU A 48 -1.96 15.59 6.44
CA LEU A 48 -2.34 15.25 5.05
C LEU A 48 -3.05 13.91 4.93
N ALA A 49 -3.19 13.15 6.02
CA ALA A 49 -3.68 11.78 5.96
C ALA A 49 -5.10 11.67 5.36
N SER A 50 -5.97 12.64 5.66
CA SER A 50 -7.31 12.73 5.07
C SER A 50 -7.29 13.08 3.58
N GLN A 51 -6.39 13.98 3.16
CA GLN A 51 -6.23 14.36 1.75
C GLN A 51 -5.69 13.19 0.93
N LEU A 52 -4.70 12.48 1.47
CA LEU A 52 -4.13 11.29 0.82
C LEU A 52 -5.18 10.19 0.68
N ARG A 53 -5.97 9.95 1.74
CA ARG A 53 -7.09 9.00 1.67
C ARG A 53 -8.08 9.38 0.58
N ALA A 54 -8.44 10.65 0.46
CA ALA A 54 -9.35 11.12 -0.58
C ALA A 54 -8.76 10.89 -1.98
N SER A 55 -7.51 11.29 -2.22
CA SER A 55 -6.81 11.08 -3.50
C SER A 55 -6.78 9.60 -3.91
N LEU A 56 -6.40 8.73 -2.98
CA LEU A 56 -6.33 7.29 -3.24
C LEU A 56 -7.70 6.69 -3.51
N THR A 57 -8.74 7.10 -2.76
CA THR A 57 -10.12 6.64 -2.99
C THR A 57 -10.65 7.05 -4.37
N MET A 58 -10.21 8.21 -4.88
CA MET A 58 -10.59 8.70 -6.21
C MET A 58 -9.76 8.10 -7.35
N MET A 59 -8.71 7.34 -7.05
CA MET A 59 -7.88 6.70 -8.06
C MET A 59 -8.66 5.55 -8.71
N THR A 60 -8.89 5.66 -10.02
CA THR A 60 -9.67 4.69 -10.80
C THR A 60 -8.80 3.82 -11.71
N LEU A 61 -7.56 4.23 -11.97
CA LEU A 61 -6.59 3.53 -12.79
C LEU A 61 -5.26 3.42 -12.04
N LEU A 62 -4.61 2.27 -12.19
CA LEU A 62 -3.24 2.04 -11.78
C LEU A 62 -2.49 1.34 -12.92
N GLY A 63 -1.47 1.97 -13.50
CA GLY A 63 -0.75 1.45 -14.68
C GLY A 63 -1.67 1.19 -15.87
N GLY A 64 -2.76 1.98 -16.01
CA GLY A 64 -3.81 1.76 -17.01
C GLY A 64 -4.82 0.65 -16.68
N VAL A 65 -4.67 -0.03 -15.54
CA VAL A 65 -5.60 -1.07 -15.07
C VAL A 65 -6.68 -0.45 -14.18
N PRO A 66 -7.97 -0.71 -14.41
CA PRO A 66 -9.04 -0.27 -13.52
C PRO A 66 -8.87 -0.80 -12.10
N VAL A 67 -8.94 0.09 -11.11
CA VAL A 67 -8.80 -0.25 -9.69
C VAL A 67 -9.87 0.40 -8.83
N GLN A 68 -10.18 -0.25 -7.72
CA GLN A 68 -10.92 0.35 -6.61
C GLN A 68 -10.06 0.24 -5.35
N VAL A 69 -9.61 1.38 -4.84
CA VAL A 69 -8.68 1.43 -3.72
C VAL A 69 -9.43 1.54 -2.41
N SER A 70 -9.25 0.55 -1.52
CA SER A 70 -9.73 0.61 -0.14
C SER A 70 -8.62 1.10 0.77
N VAL A 71 -8.85 2.25 1.43
CA VAL A 71 -7.84 2.90 2.29
C VAL A 71 -8.22 2.78 3.76
N HIS A 72 -7.32 2.20 4.54
CA HIS A 72 -7.42 2.13 6.00
C HIS A 72 -6.56 3.23 6.63
N LEU A 73 -7.20 4.23 7.24
CA LEU A 73 -6.49 5.30 7.93
C LEU A 73 -6.04 4.82 9.32
N LEU A 74 -4.74 4.86 9.57
CA LEU A 74 -4.13 4.46 10.84
C LEU A 74 -3.24 5.59 11.34
N THR A 75 -3.27 5.82 12.65
CA THR A 75 -2.45 6.84 13.32
C THR A 75 -1.42 6.18 14.25
N GLY A 76 -0.38 6.95 14.58
CA GLY A 76 0.70 6.50 15.44
C GLY A 76 1.79 5.74 14.70
N GLU A 77 2.23 4.62 15.25
CA GLU A 77 3.43 3.93 14.80
C GLU A 77 3.18 3.02 13.60
N VAL A 78 4.25 2.75 12.82
CA VAL A 78 4.22 1.82 11.67
C VAL A 78 3.72 0.43 12.10
N GLN A 79 4.01 0.02 13.32
CA GLN A 79 3.57 -1.23 13.93
C GLN A 79 2.04 -1.39 13.91
N ASN A 80 1.27 -0.29 14.04
CA ASN A 80 -0.18 -0.33 13.90
C ASN A 80 -0.61 -0.69 12.47
N ALA A 81 0.08 -0.13 11.47
CA ALA A 81 -0.14 -0.46 10.06
C ALA A 81 0.23 -1.90 9.75
N LEU A 82 1.35 -2.39 10.26
CA LEU A 82 1.76 -3.79 10.07
C LEU A 82 0.80 -4.76 10.74
N ARG A 83 0.31 -4.46 11.96
CA ARG A 83 -0.72 -5.26 12.63
C ARG A 83 -2.01 -5.32 11.81
N CYS A 84 -2.49 -4.17 11.34
CA CYS A 84 -3.68 -4.11 10.49
C CYS A 84 -3.50 -4.90 9.19
N GLY A 85 -2.35 -4.76 8.52
CA GLY A 85 -2.02 -5.54 7.32
C GLY A 85 -2.01 -7.05 7.57
N ARG A 86 -1.45 -7.50 8.70
CA ARG A 86 -1.50 -8.92 9.09
C ARG A 86 -2.93 -9.42 9.33
N GLU A 87 -3.76 -8.62 9.99
CA GLU A 87 -5.16 -8.97 10.20
C GLU A 87 -5.95 -9.09 8.89
N LEU A 88 -5.72 -8.15 7.95
CA LEU A 88 -6.29 -8.21 6.60
C LEU A 88 -5.84 -9.46 5.85
N LEU A 89 -4.54 -9.77 5.88
CA LEU A 89 -3.99 -10.95 5.22
C LEU A 89 -4.57 -12.25 5.76
N CYS A 90 -4.68 -12.39 7.07
CA CYS A 90 -5.32 -13.55 7.69
C CYS A 90 -6.79 -13.69 7.27
N ARG A 91 -7.54 -12.58 7.17
CA ARG A 91 -8.94 -12.60 6.72
C ARG A 91 -9.04 -13.00 5.26
N TRP A 92 -8.22 -12.43 4.39
CA TRP A 92 -8.22 -12.74 2.96
C TRP A 92 -7.74 -14.16 2.68
N GLN A 93 -6.75 -14.67 3.40
CA GLN A 93 -6.30 -16.05 3.30
C GLN A 93 -7.44 -17.02 3.61
N ARG A 94 -8.19 -16.80 4.70
CA ARG A 94 -9.36 -17.64 5.04
C ARG A 94 -10.40 -17.63 3.92
N ALA A 95 -10.78 -16.45 3.46
CA ALA A 95 -11.74 -16.31 2.37
C ALA A 95 -11.24 -16.90 1.04
N ALA A 96 -9.94 -16.87 0.77
CA ALA A 96 -9.34 -17.50 -0.41
C ALA A 96 -9.36 -19.03 -0.29
N LEU A 97 -9.03 -19.57 0.88
CA LEU A 97 -9.04 -21.02 1.14
C LEU A 97 -10.44 -21.64 1.08
N GLU A 98 -11.47 -20.90 1.51
CA GLU A 98 -12.88 -21.32 1.40
C GLU A 98 -13.33 -21.44 -0.06
N ARG A 99 -12.71 -20.68 -0.97
CA ARG A 99 -13.02 -20.69 -2.42
C ARG A 99 -12.11 -21.61 -3.23
N ALA A 100 -10.93 -21.93 -2.71
CA ALA A 100 -9.92 -22.71 -3.42
C ALA A 100 -10.22 -24.22 -3.40
N GLY A 101 -9.95 -24.89 -4.53
CA GLY A 101 -10.03 -26.35 -4.61
C GLY A 101 -8.97 -27.03 -3.75
N PRO A 102 -9.13 -28.31 -3.36
CA PRO A 102 -8.18 -29.02 -2.49
C PRO A 102 -6.73 -29.01 -2.99
N ALA A 103 -6.53 -29.04 -4.32
CA ALA A 103 -5.21 -29.00 -4.94
C ALA A 103 -4.54 -27.61 -4.88
N GLU A 104 -5.31 -26.53 -4.73
CA GLU A 104 -4.83 -25.14 -4.75
C GLU A 104 -4.56 -24.59 -3.36
N GLN A 105 -5.15 -25.19 -2.31
CA GLN A 105 -5.06 -24.71 -0.94
C GLN A 105 -3.62 -24.60 -0.43
N ALA A 106 -2.73 -25.52 -0.81
CA ALA A 106 -1.33 -25.47 -0.43
C ALA A 106 -0.62 -24.23 -1.02
N ALA A 107 -0.85 -23.95 -2.30
CA ALA A 107 -0.28 -22.79 -2.98
C ALA A 107 -0.84 -21.48 -2.40
N VAL A 108 -2.14 -21.42 -2.11
CA VAL A 108 -2.77 -20.26 -1.46
C VAL A 108 -2.14 -20.01 -0.09
N ARG A 109 -1.96 -21.04 0.75
CA ARG A 109 -1.31 -20.89 2.06
C ARG A 109 0.09 -20.33 1.92
N GLN A 110 0.91 -20.93 1.07
CA GLN A 110 2.30 -20.53 0.84
C GLN A 110 2.42 -19.08 0.33
N GLY A 111 1.53 -18.67 -0.58
CA GLY A 111 1.50 -17.29 -1.09
C GLY A 111 1.26 -16.29 0.03
N PHE A 112 0.19 -16.48 0.81
CA PHE A 112 -0.13 -15.58 1.93
C PHE A 112 0.92 -15.60 3.05
N GLU A 113 1.54 -16.76 3.34
CA GLU A 113 2.64 -16.85 4.31
C GLU A 113 3.88 -16.07 3.85
N THR A 114 4.19 -16.12 2.56
CA THR A 114 5.29 -15.33 1.97
C THR A 114 5.03 -13.84 2.13
N GLU A 115 3.81 -13.38 1.82
CA GLU A 115 3.42 -11.97 1.98
C GLU A 115 3.44 -11.51 3.43
N LEU A 116 2.97 -12.34 4.37
CA LEU A 116 3.04 -12.06 5.81
C LEU A 116 4.49 -11.88 6.28
N ARG A 117 5.41 -12.72 5.77
CA ARG A 117 6.84 -12.60 6.06
C ARG A 117 7.40 -11.29 5.51
N LEU A 118 7.15 -10.97 4.24
CA LEU A 118 7.63 -9.74 3.62
C LEU A 118 7.10 -8.49 4.35
N LEU A 119 5.82 -8.48 4.72
CA LEU A 119 5.23 -7.40 5.51
C LEU A 119 5.91 -7.24 6.89
N SER A 120 6.32 -8.36 7.51
CA SER A 120 7.03 -8.31 8.80
C SER A 120 8.47 -7.79 8.71
N GLU A 121 9.07 -7.84 7.52
CA GLU A 121 10.42 -7.35 7.24
C GLU A 121 10.45 -5.82 6.99
N VAL A 122 9.28 -5.17 6.90
CA VAL A 122 9.16 -3.70 6.80
C VAL A 122 9.69 -3.05 8.06
N LYS A 123 10.93 -2.56 8.00
CA LYS A 123 11.55 -1.77 9.07
C LYS A 123 11.27 -0.28 8.85
N SER A 124 11.22 0.50 9.93
CA SER A 124 11.01 1.95 9.85
C SER A 124 12.08 2.71 9.05
N SER A 125 13.23 2.07 8.78
CA SER A 125 14.40 2.62 8.08
C SER A 125 14.60 2.17 6.63
N HIS A 126 13.93 1.12 6.15
CA HIS A 126 14.04 0.69 4.74
C HIS A 126 12.94 1.36 3.92
N VAL A 127 13.29 2.45 3.25
CA VAL A 127 12.29 3.24 2.52
C VAL A 127 12.89 3.82 1.25
N ALA A 128 12.28 3.50 0.11
CA ALA A 128 12.35 4.39 -1.04
C ALA A 128 11.57 5.65 -0.65
N ALA A 129 12.28 6.71 -0.28
CA ALA A 129 11.65 8.03 -0.28
C ALA A 129 11.16 8.28 -1.71
N PHE A 130 9.98 8.88 -1.90
CA PHE A 130 9.63 9.37 -3.23
C PHE A 130 10.71 10.39 -3.58
N GLY A 131 11.60 10.00 -4.50
CA GLY A 131 12.72 10.82 -4.90
C GLY A 131 12.21 12.18 -5.36
N ARG A 132 12.95 13.23 -5.00
CA ARG A 132 12.83 14.54 -5.64
C ARG A 132 13.02 14.32 -7.13
N VAL A 133 11.93 14.44 -7.89
CA VAL A 133 12.01 14.60 -9.33
C VAL A 133 12.15 16.11 -9.54
N GLY A 134 13.35 16.54 -9.96
CA GLY A 134 13.63 17.90 -10.39
C GLY A 134 14.55 18.69 -9.45
N GLU A 135 15.83 18.75 -9.82
CA GLU A 135 16.52 20.05 -9.93
C GLU A 135 15.81 20.92 -10.98
#